data_AF-A0A3E3JXZ0-F1
#
_entry.id   AF-A0A3E3JXZ0-F1
#
_cell.length_a   1.000
_cell.length_b   1.000
_cell.length_c   1.000
_cell.angle_alpha   90.00
_cell.angle_beta   90.00
_cell.angle_gamma   90.00
#
_symmetry.space_group_name_H-M   'P 1'
#
loop_
_entity.id
_entity.type
_entity.pdbx_description
1 polymer ?
#
loop_
_entity_poly.entity_id
_entity_poly.type
_entity_poly.pdbx_seq_one_letter_code
_entity_poly.pdbx_strand_id
1 'polypeptide(L)'
;MQELEKILEEINDRFENLTIADDECRKTALSKHNYEQVKYFQNAMFYTERAKGIVEEIIHKHMGNDGWIPVEEHLPEDGQIVIISMYNNIKWVTIGSQCGGVWKPYNYITDLGIDVKAWRYLPDPYRSEKGE
;
A
#
# COMPACT_ATOMS: atom_id res chain seq x y z
N MET A 1 -4.38 6.64 9.55
CA MET A 1 -3.95 5.24 9.46
C MET A 1 -4.99 4.31 10.09
N GLN A 2 -5.37 4.48 11.37
CA GLN A 2 -6.43 3.69 12.03
C GLN A 2 -7.78 3.62 11.29
N GLU A 3 -8.24 4.71 10.68
CA GLU A 3 -9.49 4.71 9.90
C GLU A 3 -9.39 3.83 8.63
N LEU A 4 -8.22 3.78 7.96
CA LEU A 4 -8.05 2.90 6.79
C LEU A 4 -7.96 1.43 7.20
N GLU A 5 -7.32 1.12 8.33
CA GLU A 5 -7.28 -0.24 8.88
C GLU A 5 -8.68 -0.75 9.19
N LYS A 6 -9.52 0.09 9.82
CA LYS A 6 -10.92 -0.23 10.11
C LYS A 6 -11.76 -0.41 8.86
N ILE A 7 -11.55 0.43 7.84
CA ILE A 7 -12.21 0.28 6.54
C ILE A 7 -11.80 -1.03 5.86
N LEU A 8 -10.52 -1.40 5.92
CA LEU A 8 -10.02 -2.67 5.38
C LEU A 8 -10.65 -3.86 6.09
N GLU A 9 -10.73 -3.83 7.42
CA GLU A 9 -11.40 -4.85 8.23
C GLU A 9 -12.88 -5.00 7.84
N GLU A 10 -13.63 -3.90 7.76
CA GLU A 10 -15.05 -3.93 7.37
C GLU A 10 -15.26 -4.48 5.95
N ILE A 11 -14.38 -4.12 5.01
CA ILE A 11 -14.43 -4.64 3.64
C ILE A 11 -14.16 -6.15 3.62
N ASN A 12 -13.18 -6.62 4.37
CA ASN A 12 -12.84 -8.04 4.46
C ASN A 12 -13.99 -8.86 5.02
N ASP A 13 -14.60 -8.39 6.12
CA ASP A 13 -15.77 -9.03 6.73
C ASP A 13 -16.94 -9.11 5.74
N ARG A 14 -17.21 -8.04 4.98
CA ARG A 14 -18.29 -8.04 3.99
C ARG A 14 -18.04 -9.02 2.85
N PHE A 15 -16.82 -9.08 2.32
CA PHE A 15 -16.47 -10.03 1.26
C PHE A 15 -16.55 -11.48 1.73
N GLU A 16 -16.08 -11.77 2.94
CA GLU A 16 -16.16 -13.13 3.52
C GLU A 16 -17.62 -13.57 3.68
N ASN A 17 -18.47 -12.71 4.23
CA ASN A 17 -19.90 -12.99 4.37
C ASN A 17 -20.60 -13.24 3.02
N LEU A 18 -20.21 -12.51 1.97
CA LEU A 18 -20.73 -12.74 0.62
C LEU A 18 -20.29 -14.10 0.05
N THR A 19 -19.01 -14.44 0.18
CA THR A 19 -18.48 -15.74 -0.26
C THR A 19 -19.17 -16.91 0.45
N ILE A 20 -19.45 -16.77 1.75
CA ILE A 20 -20.21 -17.77 2.52
C ILE A 20 -21.63 -17.92 1.99
N ALA A 21 -22.35 -16.81 1.80
CA ALA A 21 -23.73 -16.82 1.32
C ALA A 21 -23.85 -17.45 -0.08
N ASP A 22 -22.93 -17.11 -0.99
CA ASP A 22 -22.89 -17.68 -2.34
C ASP A 22 -22.57 -19.19 -2.30
N ASP A 23 -21.67 -19.64 -1.43
CA ASP A 23 -21.34 -21.06 -1.28
C ASP A 23 -22.50 -21.88 -0.69
N GLU A 24 -23.25 -21.34 0.26
CA GLU A 24 -24.48 -21.95 0.77
C GLU A 24 -25.55 -22.09 -0.33
N CYS A 25 -25.74 -21.05 -1.12
CA CYS A 25 -26.65 -21.08 -2.27
C CYS A 25 -26.20 -22.12 -3.31
N ARG A 26 -24.89 -22.17 -3.60
CA ARG A 26 -24.28 -23.17 -4.49
C ARG A 26 -24.51 -24.59 -3.99
N LYS A 27 -24.30 -24.87 -2.70
CA LYS A 27 -24.55 -26.19 -2.07
C LYS A 27 -26.02 -26.59 -2.17
N THR A 28 -26.94 -25.63 -1.96
CA THR A 28 -28.38 -25.85 -2.11
C THR A 28 -28.79 -26.14 -3.56
N ALA A 29 -28.21 -25.43 -4.52
CA ALA A 29 -28.43 -25.70 -5.94
C ALA A 29 -27.91 -27.10 -6.32
N LEU A 30 -26.75 -27.49 -5.78
CA LEU A 30 -26.16 -28.80 -6.02
C LEU A 30 -27.03 -29.94 -5.47
N SER A 31 -27.60 -29.79 -4.28
CA SER A 31 -28.50 -30.81 -3.69
C SER A 31 -29.81 -30.98 -4.49
N LYS A 32 -30.21 -29.94 -5.23
CA LYS A 32 -31.36 -29.97 -6.16
C LYS A 32 -30.98 -30.37 -7.59
N HIS A 33 -29.74 -30.75 -7.83
CA HIS A 33 -29.20 -31.04 -9.17
C HIS A 33 -29.39 -29.89 -10.18
N ASN A 34 -29.44 -28.64 -9.71
CA ASN A 34 -29.55 -27.45 -10.55
C ASN A 34 -28.15 -26.93 -10.91
N TYR A 35 -27.55 -27.54 -11.92
CA TYR A 35 -26.16 -27.26 -12.33
C TYR A 35 -25.96 -25.85 -12.91
N GLU A 36 -26.99 -25.26 -13.51
CA GLU A 36 -26.94 -23.88 -14.01
C GLU A 36 -26.75 -22.89 -12.86
N GLN A 37 -27.53 -23.04 -11.77
CA GLN A 37 -27.37 -22.23 -10.57
C GLN A 37 -26.04 -22.51 -9.86
N VAL A 38 -25.58 -23.77 -9.82
CA VAL A 38 -24.25 -24.07 -9.28
C VAL A 38 -23.17 -23.28 -10.01
N LYS A 39 -23.20 -23.26 -11.35
CA LYS A 39 -22.25 -22.50 -12.16
C LYS A 39 -22.36 -21.00 -11.92
N TYR A 40 -23.59 -20.49 -11.77
CA TYR A 40 -23.82 -19.09 -11.43
C TYR A 40 -23.12 -18.69 -10.13
N PHE A 41 -23.36 -19.41 -9.03
CA PHE A 41 -22.77 -19.09 -7.72
C PHE A 41 -21.25 -19.32 -7.70
N GLN A 42 -20.74 -20.32 -8.42
CA GLN A 42 -19.28 -20.49 -8.58
C GLN A 42 -18.63 -19.28 -9.25
N ASN A 43 -19.24 -18.77 -10.32
CA ASN A 43 -18.73 -17.57 -10.99
C ASN A 43 -18.85 -16.33 -10.08
N ALA A 44 -19.95 -16.19 -9.35
CA ALA A 44 -20.14 -15.10 -8.40
C ALA A 44 -19.02 -15.07 -7.35
N MET A 45 -18.72 -16.21 -6.70
CA MET A 45 -17.61 -16.35 -5.75
C MET A 45 -16.26 -15.94 -6.38
N PHE A 46 -15.98 -16.38 -7.61
CA PHE A 46 -14.74 -16.02 -8.31
C PHE A 46 -14.62 -14.50 -8.55
N TYR A 47 -15.70 -13.85 -8.96
CA TYR A 47 -15.71 -12.40 -9.16
C TYR A 47 -15.57 -11.64 -7.84
N THR A 48 -16.20 -12.13 -6.77
CA THR A 48 -16.10 -11.59 -5.41
C THR A 48 -14.66 -11.63 -4.91
N GLU A 49 -13.98 -12.77 -5.01
CA GLU A 49 -12.56 -12.91 -4.64
C GLU A 49 -11.65 -11.99 -5.46
N ARG A 50 -11.89 -11.88 -6.78
CA ARG A 50 -11.13 -10.96 -7.64
C ARG A 50 -11.34 -9.50 -7.23
N ALA A 51 -12.57 -9.11 -6.91
CA ALA A 51 -12.89 -7.75 -6.46
C ALA A 51 -12.21 -7.45 -5.12
N LYS A 52 -12.23 -8.40 -4.17
CA LYS A 52 -11.52 -8.30 -2.89
C LYS A 52 -10.04 -7.99 -3.11
N GLY A 53 -9.34 -8.77 -3.94
CA GLY A 53 -7.91 -8.56 -4.21
C GLY A 53 -7.59 -7.17 -4.79
N ILE A 54 -8.43 -6.64 -5.69
CA ILE A 54 -8.25 -5.28 -6.24
C ILE A 54 -8.42 -4.23 -5.15
N VAL A 55 -9.43 -4.37 -4.29
CA VAL A 55 -9.70 -3.43 -3.20
C VAL A 55 -8.58 -3.47 -2.17
N GLU A 56 -8.13 -4.65 -1.76
CA GLU A 56 -6.97 -4.82 -0.87
C GLU A 56 -5.72 -4.19 -1.46
N GLU A 57 -5.45 -4.35 -2.76
CA GLU A 57 -4.30 -3.72 -3.43
C GLU A 57 -4.39 -2.19 -3.40
N ILE A 58 -5.56 -1.62 -3.74
CA ILE A 58 -5.80 -0.18 -3.71
C ILE A 58 -5.62 0.34 -2.28
N ILE A 59 -6.22 -0.34 -1.29
CA ILE A 59 -6.13 0.09 0.10
C ILE A 59 -4.69 -0.06 0.60
N HIS A 60 -3.98 -1.15 0.32
CA HIS A 60 -2.56 -1.27 0.68
C HIS A 60 -1.69 -0.19 0.04
N LYS A 61 -1.97 0.23 -1.20
CA LYS A 61 -1.29 1.39 -1.82
C LYS A 61 -1.56 2.69 -1.06
N HIS A 62 -2.77 2.89 -0.54
CA HIS A 62 -3.15 4.11 0.19
C HIS A 62 -2.87 4.04 1.70
N MET A 63 -2.75 2.84 2.27
CA MET A 63 -2.14 2.55 3.57
C MET A 63 -0.61 2.58 3.47
N GLY A 64 -0.08 2.60 2.23
CA GLY A 64 1.32 2.48 1.89
C GLY A 64 2.15 3.64 2.41
N ASN A 65 2.90 3.34 3.48
CA ASN A 65 4.21 3.89 3.78
C ASN A 65 4.25 5.44 3.84
N ASP A 66 3.20 6.14 4.29
CA ASP A 66 3.21 7.61 4.50
C ASP A 66 3.84 8.44 3.34
N GLY A 67 3.65 8.03 2.08
CA GLY A 67 4.23 8.70 0.91
C GLY A 67 5.67 8.30 0.55
N TRP A 68 6.23 7.26 1.16
CA TRP A 68 7.52 6.66 0.82
C TRP A 68 7.46 5.86 -0.49
N ILE A 69 8.33 6.23 -1.42
CA ILE A 69 8.59 5.62 -2.73
C ILE A 69 9.86 4.77 -2.62
N PRO A 70 9.80 3.44 -2.84
CA PRO A 70 10.98 2.58 -2.83
C PRO A 70 11.98 2.96 -3.93
N VAL A 71 13.28 2.89 -3.62
CA VAL A 71 14.33 3.23 -4.61
C VAL A 71 14.37 2.28 -5.81
N GLU A 72 13.83 1.07 -5.66
CA GLU A 72 13.73 0.06 -6.73
C GLU A 72 12.59 0.38 -7.71
N GLU A 73 11.58 1.12 -7.28
CA GLU A 73 10.46 1.54 -8.14
C GLU A 73 10.81 2.79 -8.93
N HIS A 74 11.34 3.81 -8.24
CA HIS A 74 11.65 5.09 -8.85
C HIS A 74 12.70 5.83 -8.04
N LEU A 75 13.60 6.54 -8.73
CA LEU A 75 14.54 7.48 -8.10
C LEU A 75 13.98 8.91 -8.22
N PRO A 76 14.28 9.80 -7.27
CA PRO A 76 13.90 11.20 -7.40
C PRO A 76 14.66 11.85 -8.58
N GLU A 77 14.22 13.04 -8.98
CA GLU A 77 14.95 13.81 -10.00
C GLU A 77 16.39 14.12 -9.51
N ASP A 78 17.33 14.22 -10.45
CA ASP A 78 18.75 14.44 -10.12
C ASP A 78 18.91 15.75 -9.33
N GLY A 79 19.45 15.64 -8.11
CA GLY A 79 19.60 16.77 -7.19
C GLY A 79 18.34 17.19 -6.44
N GLN A 80 17.19 16.53 -6.64
CA GLN A 80 15.96 16.83 -5.89
C GLN A 80 16.15 16.54 -4.40
N ILE A 81 15.72 17.49 -3.58
CA ILE A 81 15.76 17.36 -2.11
C ILE A 81 14.52 16.58 -1.65
N VAL A 82 14.76 15.47 -0.97
CA VAL A 82 13.74 14.53 -0.51
C VAL A 82 14.04 14.06 0.92
N ILE A 83 13.04 13.51 1.59
CA ILE A 83 13.26 12.74 2.81
C ILE A 83 13.65 11.32 2.38
N ILE A 84 14.68 10.75 2.98
CA ILE A 84 15.19 9.40 2.70
C ILE A 84 15.07 8.50 3.93
N SER A 85 14.79 7.23 3.70
CA SER A 85 14.73 6.16 4.69
C SER A 85 15.90 5.21 4.45
N MET A 86 16.69 4.98 5.49
CA MET A 86 17.96 4.24 5.42
C MET A 86 17.97 3.08 6.39
N TYR A 87 18.66 1.99 6.02
CA TYR A 87 18.76 0.81 6.86
C TYR A 87 20.17 0.22 6.91
N ASN A 88 20.96 0.65 7.90
CA ASN A 88 22.32 0.15 8.16
C ASN A 88 22.39 -0.41 9.59
N ASN A 89 21.75 -1.55 9.85
CA ASN A 89 21.54 -2.15 11.19
C ASN A 89 20.66 -1.33 12.16
N ILE A 90 20.41 -0.05 11.86
CA ILE A 90 19.49 0.84 12.57
C ILE A 90 18.65 1.57 11.51
N LYS A 91 17.36 1.76 11.79
CA LYS A 91 16.43 2.51 10.94
C LYS A 91 16.61 4.01 11.18
N TRP A 92 16.85 4.76 10.11
CA TRP A 92 17.00 6.23 10.17
C TRP A 92 16.19 6.91 9.07
N VAL A 93 15.72 8.13 9.36
CA VAL A 93 15.09 9.03 8.41
C VAL A 93 15.84 10.36 8.42
N THR A 94 16.21 10.86 7.23
CA THR A 94 16.89 12.16 7.10
C THR A 94 16.53 12.84 5.77
N ILE A 95 17.10 14.02 5.50
CA ILE A 95 16.96 14.73 4.23
C ILE A 95 18.17 14.40 3.35
N GLY A 96 17.97 14.20 2.06
CA GLY A 96 19.03 13.88 1.10
C GLY A 96 18.65 14.20 -0.33
N SER A 97 19.58 13.95 -1.25
CA SER A 97 19.34 13.94 -2.69
C SER A 97 20.06 12.77 -3.36
N GLN A 98 19.62 12.41 -4.56
CA GLN A 98 20.33 11.49 -5.45
C GLN A 98 20.99 12.31 -6.55
N CYS A 99 22.31 12.21 -6.70
CA CYS A 99 23.05 12.89 -7.76
C CYS A 99 23.93 11.91 -8.52
N GLY A 100 23.69 11.72 -9.82
CA GLY A 100 24.51 10.88 -10.68
C GLY A 100 24.62 9.42 -10.22
N GLY A 101 23.55 8.88 -9.63
CA GLY A 101 23.48 7.53 -9.08
C GLY A 101 24.04 7.38 -7.66
N VAL A 102 24.43 8.48 -7.01
CA VAL A 102 24.99 8.49 -5.65
C VAL A 102 24.05 9.23 -4.70
N TRP A 103 23.67 8.57 -3.60
CA TRP A 103 22.89 9.20 -2.53
C TRP A 103 23.76 10.11 -1.67
N LYS A 104 23.29 11.33 -1.43
CA LYS A 104 23.93 12.36 -0.61
C LYS A 104 22.99 12.80 0.51
N PRO A 105 23.07 12.21 1.70
CA PRO A 105 22.33 12.69 2.85
C PRO A 105 22.90 14.04 3.34
N TYR A 106 22.04 14.93 3.83
CA TYR A 106 22.42 16.26 4.34
C TYR A 106 22.88 16.24 5.80
N ASN A 107 22.78 15.10 6.49
CA ASN A 107 23.49 14.90 7.75
C ASN A 107 24.94 14.49 7.47
N TYR A 108 25.89 14.95 8.28
CA TYR A 108 27.34 14.74 8.11
C TYR A 108 27.81 13.29 8.30
N ILE A 109 26.96 12.31 7.99
CA ILE A 109 27.21 10.87 8.12
C ILE A 109 27.63 10.35 6.75
N THR A 110 28.81 10.78 6.27
CA THR A 110 29.29 10.42 4.93
C THR A 110 29.91 9.02 4.85
N ASP A 111 30.21 8.39 5.99
CA ASP A 111 31.16 7.26 6.02
C ASP A 111 30.54 5.91 6.42
N LEU A 112 29.22 5.84 6.69
CA LEU A 112 28.58 4.62 7.22
C LEU A 112 27.97 3.68 6.18
N GLY A 113 28.37 3.75 4.90
CA GLY A 113 27.91 2.81 3.87
C GLY A 113 26.39 2.91 3.66
N ILE A 114 25.92 4.06 3.20
CA ILE A 114 24.52 4.45 3.08
C ILE A 114 23.71 3.46 2.20
N ASP A 115 22.74 2.78 2.80
CA ASP A 115 21.76 1.94 2.08
C ASP A 115 20.36 2.59 2.17
N VAL A 116 20.03 3.44 1.20
CA VAL A 116 18.71 4.09 1.08
C VAL A 116 17.71 3.09 0.52
N LYS A 117 16.60 2.87 1.24
CA LYS A 117 15.55 1.94 0.83
C LYS A 117 14.34 2.61 0.18
N ALA A 118 14.02 3.81 0.63
CA ALA A 118 12.89 4.58 0.09
C ALA A 118 13.12 6.09 0.28
N TRP A 119 12.37 6.89 -0.46
CA TRP A 119 12.38 8.34 -0.35
C TRP A 119 10.96 8.91 -0.45
N ARG A 120 10.72 10.13 0.01
CA ARG A 120 9.44 10.84 -0.17
C ARG A 120 9.65 12.33 -0.36
N TYR A 121 8.65 12.99 -0.94
CA TYR A 121 8.64 14.45 -1.03
C TYR A 121 8.70 15.08 0.38
N LEU A 122 9.29 16.28 0.44
CA LEU A 122 9.17 17.13 1.61
C LEU A 122 7.69 17.46 1.86
N PRO A 123 7.24 17.48 3.13
CA PRO A 123 5.92 18.01 3.43
C PRO A 123 5.84 19.49 3.06
N ASP A 124 4.61 19.98 2.87
CA ASP A 124 4.40 21.42 2.73
C ASP A 124 5.03 22.17 3.91
N PRO A 125 5.70 23.31 3.67
CA PRO A 125 6.19 24.16 4.74
C PRO A 125 5.07 24.50 5.72
N TYR A 126 5.39 24.51 7.01
CA TYR A 126 4.43 24.94 8.02
C TYR A 126 3.94 26.36 7.71
N ARG A 127 2.63 26.55 7.64
CA ARG A 127 2.00 27.86 7.52
C ARG A 127 1.31 28.17 8.83
N SER A 128 1.68 29.27 9.47
CA SER A 128 0.96 29.77 10.63
C SER A 128 -0.41 30.29 10.21
N GLU A 129 -1.42 30.06 11.05
CA GLU A 129 -2.79 30.58 10.83
C GLU A 129 -2.84 32.11 10.80
N LYS A 130 -1.87 32.74 11.46
CA LYS A 130 -1.54 34.15 11.29
C LYS A 130 -0.62 34.20 10.08
N GLY A 131 -1.15 34.51 8.90
CA GLY A 131 -0.34 34.69 7.69
C GLY A 131 0.87 35.60 7.98
N GLU A 132 1.96 35.36 7.25
CA GLU A 132 3.15 36.21 7.27
C GLU A 132 2.82 37.70 7.02
#